data_AF-A0A327YU72-F1
#
_entry.id   AF-A0A327YU72-F1
#
_cell.length_a   1.000
_cell.length_b   1.000
_cell.length_c   1.000
_cell.angle_alpha   90.00
_cell.angle_beta   90.00
_cell.angle_gamma   90.00
#
_symmetry.space_group_name_H-M   'P 1'
#
loop_
_entity.id
_entity.type
_entity.pdbx_description
1 polymer ?
#
loop_
_entity_poly.entity_id
_entity_poly.type
_entity_poly.pdbx_seq_one_letter_code
_entity_poly.pdbx_strand_id
1 'polypeptide(L)'
;MANILTHIAPAFTARRAEARLRVAQAELNMAAVAKQAELVQSYDAARVGGRMSGWARPHTSATTELQGALPFLRASARDLVRNSPHASRAVRVLSTHIAGTGVRPRAKPVSQDKEAREAVSRITRDQWERFVENVDTEGQIDFFGQQRLLMRAVVEGGEALRIWTPVAQDGRLFWRATIVEGDLLDHQKTEMLSDGGRIVQGIEFDAAGRRVAYHMHRWHPGERYLPGGFTFDLQRVPAAFVDHVFEVLRPGQVRGVSWMAPSATTLRDTEDLAEAEIVRKKLEACISMVVTNANDDGDPSGVPALAGAEDDSGAPLRSASGAPIERMQPGMVLQARPGWGVDFNAPPASEGLAEHMRERLHAIAAGIGTTYFQMTGDLSQANYSSMRGGELEFGRLVEIWQADLMITQSGRPAWRRVMDAARVNGDLRLPFSPVAQWTPPKRPWVDPQKDAAAAIMQINANLISPQEVIERTGQTPEELIEELRAWQEMLADAGISAGTAPEASPAPQSKGTDDAAD
;
A
#
# COMPACT_ATOMS: atom_id res chain seq x y z
N MET A 1 38.21 -30.27 58.76
CA MET A 1 37.80 -31.44 57.94
C MET A 1 38.09 -31.32 56.44
N ALA A 2 38.24 -30.13 55.85
CA ALA A 2 38.45 -29.99 54.38
C ALA A 2 39.80 -30.52 53.84
N ASN A 3 40.84 -30.66 54.67
CA ASN A 3 42.20 -31.05 54.25
C ASN A 3 42.48 -32.56 54.20
N ILE A 4 41.58 -33.42 54.68
CA ILE A 4 41.82 -34.88 54.70
C ILE A 4 41.46 -35.51 53.33
N LEU A 5 40.41 -35.00 52.68
CA LEU A 5 39.93 -35.52 51.38
C LEU A 5 40.87 -35.21 50.21
N THR A 6 41.65 -34.14 50.28
CA THR A 6 42.64 -33.76 49.26
C THR A 6 43.84 -34.70 49.20
N HIS A 7 44.17 -35.40 50.29
CA HIS A 7 45.25 -36.39 50.31
C HIS A 7 44.80 -37.82 49.96
N ILE A 8 43.53 -38.16 50.23
CA ILE A 8 43.00 -39.53 50.04
C ILE A 8 42.41 -39.72 48.63
N ALA A 9 41.82 -38.68 48.02
CA ALA A 9 41.22 -38.76 46.69
C ALA A 9 41.39 -37.44 45.88
N PRO A 10 42.64 -37.05 45.55
CA PRO A 10 42.97 -35.77 44.92
C PRO A 10 42.23 -35.51 43.60
N ALA A 11 42.01 -36.56 42.80
CA ALA A 11 41.29 -36.47 41.53
C ALA A 11 39.79 -36.10 41.70
N PHE A 12 39.15 -36.59 42.77
CA PHE A 12 37.74 -36.28 43.05
C PHE A 12 37.59 -34.85 43.58
N THR A 13 38.51 -34.39 44.42
CA THR A 13 38.54 -32.99 44.89
C THR A 13 38.81 -32.01 43.74
N ALA A 14 39.69 -32.35 42.79
CA ALA A 14 39.97 -31.53 41.62
C ALA A 14 38.74 -31.39 40.70
N ARG A 15 38.04 -32.48 40.39
CA ARG A 15 36.79 -32.44 39.59
C ARG A 15 35.69 -31.61 40.25
N ARG A 16 35.56 -31.69 41.58
CA ARG A 16 34.59 -30.89 42.33
C ARG A 16 34.95 -29.41 42.35
N ALA A 17 36.24 -29.07 42.40
CA ALA A 17 36.71 -27.69 42.30
C ALA A 17 36.45 -27.12 40.89
N GLU A 18 36.71 -27.89 39.83
CA GLU A 18 36.44 -27.49 38.44
C GLU A 18 34.94 -27.29 38.18
N ALA A 19 34.09 -28.19 38.68
CA ALA A 19 32.64 -28.04 38.58
C ALA A 19 32.13 -26.78 39.29
N ARG A 20 32.66 -26.47 40.48
CA ARG A 20 32.34 -25.22 41.20
C ARG A 20 32.81 -23.98 40.46
N LEU A 21 33.97 -24.06 39.80
CA LEU A 21 34.52 -22.94 39.03
C LEU A 21 33.66 -22.68 37.78
N ARG A 22 33.18 -23.72 37.09
CA ARG A 22 32.23 -23.57 35.97
C ARG A 22 30.89 -22.97 36.42
N VAL A 23 30.36 -23.38 37.58
CA VAL A 23 29.13 -22.79 38.14
C VAL A 23 29.36 -21.32 38.48
N ALA A 24 30.45 -20.99 39.17
CA ALA A 24 30.79 -19.60 39.50
C ALA A 24 31.02 -18.74 38.25
N GLN A 25 31.62 -19.30 37.19
CA GLN A 25 31.79 -18.62 35.90
C GLN A 25 30.44 -18.35 35.22
N ALA A 26 29.52 -19.32 35.27
CA ALA A 26 28.16 -19.17 34.75
C ALA A 26 27.38 -18.11 35.52
N GLU A 27 27.46 -18.10 36.85
CA GLU A 27 26.84 -17.09 37.72
C GLU A 27 27.40 -15.68 37.44
N LEU A 28 28.73 -15.55 37.27
CA LEU A 28 29.37 -14.29 36.91
C LEU A 28 28.91 -13.78 35.53
N ASN A 29 28.82 -14.67 34.55
CA ASN A 29 28.32 -14.32 33.22
C ASN A 29 26.86 -13.88 33.27
N MET A 30 26.01 -14.56 34.05
CA MET A 30 24.61 -14.17 34.25
C MET A 30 24.49 -12.82 34.95
N ALA A 31 25.32 -12.56 35.97
CA ALA A 31 25.35 -11.27 36.68
C ALA A 31 25.87 -10.14 35.77
N ALA A 32 26.85 -10.41 34.90
CA ALA A 32 27.35 -9.45 33.93
C ALA A 32 26.29 -9.10 32.87
N VAL A 33 25.57 -10.10 32.36
CA VAL A 33 24.43 -9.91 31.44
C VAL A 33 23.31 -9.12 32.12
N ALA A 34 22.98 -9.42 33.38
CA ALA A 34 21.97 -8.68 34.14
C ALA A 34 22.36 -7.21 34.35
N LYS A 35 23.62 -6.95 34.70
CA LYS A 35 24.13 -5.58 34.91
C LYS A 35 24.25 -4.78 33.60
N GLN A 36 24.58 -5.44 32.48
CA GLN A 36 24.49 -4.84 31.16
C GLN A 36 23.05 -4.52 30.77
N ALA A 37 22.10 -5.41 31.08
CA ALA A 37 20.69 -5.16 30.85
C ALA A 37 20.19 -3.95 31.67
N GLU A 38 20.59 -3.83 32.93
CA GLU A 38 20.21 -2.69 33.80
C GLU A 38 20.72 -1.34 33.27
N LEU A 39 21.94 -1.29 32.73
CA LEU A 39 22.51 -0.08 32.12
C LEU A 39 21.81 0.35 30.81
N VAL A 40 21.18 -0.59 30.10
CA VAL A 40 20.44 -0.34 28.84
C VAL A 40 18.98 0.08 29.10
N GLN A 41 18.47 -0.12 30.32
CA GLN A 41 17.04 0.02 30.68
C GLN A 41 16.57 1.43 31.06
N SER A 42 17.32 2.48 30.74
CA SER A 42 16.91 3.88 31.02
C SER A 42 15.72 4.34 30.18
N TYR A 43 15.46 3.71 29.03
CA TYR A 43 14.28 3.94 28.19
C TYR A 43 13.32 2.76 28.30
N ASP A 44 12.03 3.03 28.50
CA ASP A 44 11.00 1.99 28.60
C ASP A 44 10.95 1.09 27.34
N ALA A 45 11.20 1.67 26.16
CA ALA A 45 11.27 0.94 24.90
C ALA A 45 12.55 0.10 24.72
N ALA A 46 13.53 0.21 25.63
CA ALA A 46 14.74 -0.62 25.68
C ALA A 46 14.65 -1.73 26.74
N ARG A 47 13.58 -1.75 27.54
CA ARG A 47 13.36 -2.79 28.57
C ARG A 47 13.09 -4.15 27.95
N VAL A 48 13.67 -5.18 28.57
CA VAL A 48 13.49 -6.59 28.27
C VAL A 48 12.78 -7.21 29.47
N GLY A 49 11.52 -7.63 29.31
CA GLY A 49 10.67 -8.18 30.39
C GLY A 49 9.46 -7.32 30.76
N GLY A 50 8.65 -7.81 31.70
CA GLY A 50 7.40 -7.16 32.13
C GLY A 50 6.40 -7.01 30.97
N ARG A 51 5.84 -5.80 30.78
CA ARG A 51 4.95 -5.48 29.65
C ARG A 51 5.60 -5.66 28.28
N MET A 52 6.93 -5.62 28.20
CA MET A 52 7.68 -5.80 26.96
C MET A 52 8.03 -7.27 26.69
N SER A 53 7.59 -8.20 27.55
CA SER A 53 7.71 -9.63 27.31
C SER A 53 6.92 -10.03 26.07
N GLY A 54 7.55 -10.77 25.15
CA GLY A 54 6.95 -11.13 23.85
C GLY A 54 7.18 -10.12 22.73
N TRP A 55 7.71 -8.92 23.00
CA TRP A 55 8.03 -7.95 21.95
C TRP A 55 9.42 -8.18 21.34
N ALA A 56 9.46 -8.92 20.23
CA ALA A 56 10.67 -9.16 19.44
C ALA A 56 11.13 -7.88 18.72
N ARG A 57 12.38 -7.47 18.95
CA ARG A 57 13.02 -6.27 18.36
C ARG A 57 14.41 -6.62 17.82
N PRO A 58 14.50 -7.41 16.74
CA PRO A 58 15.79 -7.78 16.18
C PRO A 58 16.54 -6.55 15.64
N HIS A 59 17.85 -6.48 15.89
CA HIS A 59 18.73 -5.43 15.32
C HIS A 59 19.27 -5.86 13.95
N THR A 60 18.36 -6.14 13.02
CA THR A 60 18.67 -6.63 11.68
C THR A 60 18.55 -5.55 10.61
N SER A 61 19.14 -5.80 9.44
CA SER A 61 18.98 -4.92 8.27
C SER A 61 17.60 -5.09 7.64
N ALA A 62 17.11 -4.07 6.93
CA ALA A 62 15.85 -4.15 6.17
C ALA A 62 15.82 -5.33 5.21
N THR A 63 16.93 -5.55 4.50
CA THR A 63 17.08 -6.67 3.58
C THR A 63 16.95 -8.01 4.31
N THR A 64 17.62 -8.19 5.45
CA THR A 64 17.54 -9.44 6.24
C THR A 64 16.12 -9.72 6.72
N GLU A 65 15.41 -8.69 7.19
CA GLU A 65 14.01 -8.83 7.64
C GLU A 65 13.08 -9.22 6.48
N LEU A 66 13.30 -8.63 5.30
CA LEU A 66 12.46 -8.90 4.14
C LEU A 66 12.67 -10.28 3.53
N GLN A 67 13.87 -10.88 3.63
CA GLN A 67 14.18 -12.11 2.90
C GLN A 67 13.14 -13.22 3.15
N GLY A 68 12.79 -13.48 4.41
CA GLY A 68 11.79 -14.48 4.76
C GLY A 68 10.36 -13.96 4.73
N ALA A 69 10.16 -12.66 4.96
CA ALA A 69 8.82 -12.07 5.10
C ALA A 69 8.16 -11.74 3.76
N LEU A 70 8.94 -11.47 2.71
CA LEU A 70 8.46 -10.91 1.45
C LEU A 70 7.32 -11.72 0.80
N PRO A 71 7.40 -13.06 0.67
CA PRO A 71 6.31 -13.83 0.07
C PRO A 71 5.01 -13.74 0.87
N PHE A 72 5.10 -13.75 2.20
CA PHE A 72 3.94 -13.68 3.09
C PHE A 72 3.29 -12.31 3.07
N LEU A 73 4.09 -11.24 3.16
CA LEU A 73 3.57 -9.86 3.11
C LEU A 73 2.78 -9.61 1.82
N ARG A 74 3.29 -10.09 0.68
CA ARG A 74 2.59 -9.97 -0.60
C ARG A 74 1.33 -10.82 -0.67
N ALA A 75 1.41 -12.09 -0.25
CA ALA A 75 0.27 -12.99 -0.28
C ALA A 75 -0.88 -12.45 0.59
N SER A 76 -0.56 -12.00 1.81
CA SER A 76 -1.55 -11.39 2.71
C SER A 76 -2.14 -10.11 2.14
N ALA A 77 -1.31 -9.21 1.59
CA ALA A 77 -1.81 -7.98 1.00
C ALA A 77 -2.73 -8.23 -0.21
N ARG A 78 -2.34 -9.12 -1.13
CA ARG A 78 -3.16 -9.51 -2.28
C ARG A 78 -4.47 -10.17 -1.86
N ASP A 79 -4.45 -10.99 -0.82
CA ASP A 79 -5.68 -11.59 -0.30
C ASP A 79 -6.64 -10.54 0.26
N LEU A 80 -6.13 -9.63 1.09
CA LEU A 80 -6.89 -8.49 1.60
C LEU A 80 -7.44 -7.64 0.47
N VAL A 81 -6.65 -7.31 -0.55
CA VAL A 81 -7.13 -6.48 -1.67
C VAL A 81 -8.24 -7.16 -2.48
N ARG A 82 -8.24 -8.51 -2.58
CA ARG A 82 -9.31 -9.27 -3.24
C ARG A 82 -10.59 -9.34 -2.41
N ASN A 83 -10.46 -9.48 -1.10
CA ASN A 83 -11.57 -9.85 -0.22
C ASN A 83 -12.09 -8.71 0.66
N SER A 84 -11.28 -7.67 0.90
CA SER A 84 -11.59 -6.52 1.73
C SER A 84 -11.99 -5.30 0.90
N PRO A 85 -13.22 -4.76 1.08
CA PRO A 85 -13.63 -3.51 0.45
C PRO A 85 -12.72 -2.33 0.83
N HIS A 86 -12.24 -2.29 2.08
CA HIS A 86 -11.38 -1.21 2.56
C HIS A 86 -9.96 -1.30 1.97
N ALA A 87 -9.34 -2.48 1.93
CA ALA A 87 -8.03 -2.64 1.28
C ALA A 87 -8.10 -2.33 -0.22
N SER A 88 -9.10 -2.88 -0.91
CA SER A 88 -9.31 -2.65 -2.34
C SER A 88 -9.44 -1.17 -2.66
N ARG A 89 -10.21 -0.45 -1.83
CA ARG A 89 -10.37 1.00 -1.94
C ARG A 89 -9.09 1.78 -1.62
N ALA A 90 -8.35 1.41 -0.58
CA ALA A 90 -7.09 2.09 -0.23
C ALA A 90 -6.08 2.04 -1.40
N VAL A 91 -5.88 0.85 -1.98
CA VAL A 91 -5.02 0.67 -3.15
C VAL A 91 -5.50 1.52 -4.33
N ARG A 92 -6.81 1.57 -4.58
CA ARG A 92 -7.39 2.38 -5.66
C ARG A 92 -7.18 3.88 -5.44
N VAL A 93 -7.38 4.37 -4.22
CA VAL A 93 -7.18 5.79 -3.86
C VAL A 93 -5.72 6.17 -4.08
N LEU A 94 -4.78 5.42 -3.51
CA LEU A 94 -3.35 5.73 -3.60
C LEU A 94 -2.86 5.71 -5.05
N SER A 95 -3.13 4.63 -5.78
CA SER A 95 -2.72 4.52 -7.19
C SER A 95 -3.34 5.63 -8.06
N THR A 96 -4.59 6.03 -7.78
CA THR A 96 -5.26 7.12 -8.50
C THR A 96 -4.66 8.49 -8.16
N HIS A 97 -4.36 8.80 -6.91
CA HIS A 97 -3.79 10.10 -6.56
C HIS A 97 -2.33 10.25 -7.00
N ILE A 98 -1.55 9.16 -6.94
CA ILE A 98 -0.14 9.18 -7.32
C ILE A 98 0.02 9.23 -8.85
N ALA A 99 -0.56 8.26 -9.56
CA ALA A 99 -0.39 8.15 -11.01
C ALA A 99 -1.46 8.90 -11.81
N GLY A 100 -2.72 8.93 -11.32
CA GLY A 100 -3.84 9.66 -11.93
C GLY A 100 -3.99 9.43 -13.42
N THR A 101 -4.21 10.52 -14.17
CA THR A 101 -4.28 10.51 -15.64
C THR A 101 -2.90 10.42 -16.30
N GLY A 102 -1.83 10.26 -15.52
CA GLY A 102 -0.45 10.17 -15.98
C GLY A 102 0.39 11.38 -15.58
N VAL A 103 1.64 11.12 -15.20
CA VAL A 103 2.68 12.16 -15.05
C VAL A 103 3.34 12.36 -16.42
N ARG A 104 3.22 13.57 -16.97
CA ARG A 104 3.63 13.91 -18.34
C ARG A 104 4.99 14.60 -18.36
N PRO A 105 5.92 14.20 -19.24
CA PRO A 105 7.15 14.95 -19.47
C PRO A 105 6.98 16.04 -20.52
N ARG A 106 7.79 17.09 -20.38
CA ARG A 106 8.00 18.16 -21.37
C ARG A 106 9.49 18.42 -21.48
N ALA A 107 10.02 18.58 -22.69
CA ALA A 107 11.41 18.97 -22.85
C ALA A 107 11.63 20.38 -22.27
N LYS A 108 12.64 20.53 -21.41
CA LYS A 108 13.11 21.85 -20.99
C LYS A 108 13.66 22.61 -22.21
N PRO A 109 13.53 23.95 -22.26
CA PRO A 109 14.14 24.75 -23.31
C PRO A 109 15.65 24.47 -23.46
N VAL A 110 16.07 24.07 -24.66
CA VAL A 110 17.49 23.74 -24.97
C VAL A 110 18.21 24.86 -25.73
N SER A 111 17.49 25.87 -26.21
CA SER A 111 18.02 27.00 -26.98
C SER A 111 17.30 28.30 -26.60
N GLN A 112 18.00 29.43 -26.76
CA GLN A 112 17.42 30.77 -26.68
C GLN A 112 16.70 31.15 -27.98
N ASP A 113 17.07 30.52 -29.10
CA ASP A 113 16.37 30.69 -30.36
C ASP A 113 14.97 30.04 -30.29
N LYS A 114 13.96 30.87 -30.56
CA LYS A 114 12.55 30.50 -30.48
C LYS A 114 12.20 29.39 -31.47
N GLU A 115 12.67 29.48 -32.71
CA GLU A 115 12.35 28.50 -33.76
C GLU A 115 12.99 27.14 -33.45
N ALA A 116 14.28 27.13 -33.08
CA ALA A 116 14.96 25.91 -32.66
C ALA A 116 14.29 25.27 -31.43
N ARG A 117 13.88 26.08 -30.45
CA ARG A 117 13.18 25.60 -29.25
C ARG A 117 11.83 24.97 -29.60
N GLU A 118 11.05 25.60 -30.46
CA GLU A 118 9.74 25.09 -30.92
C GLU A 118 9.91 23.80 -31.74
N ALA A 119 10.93 23.74 -32.61
CA ALA A 119 11.23 22.54 -33.38
C ALA A 119 11.58 21.34 -32.48
N VAL A 120 12.46 21.54 -31.50
CA VAL A 120 12.81 20.50 -30.53
C VAL A 120 11.60 20.09 -29.70
N SER A 121 10.83 21.04 -29.19
CA SER A 121 9.62 20.77 -28.41
C SER A 121 8.65 19.89 -29.20
N ARG A 122 8.34 20.27 -30.45
CA ARG A 122 7.47 19.51 -31.35
C ARG A 122 7.98 18.09 -31.61
N ILE A 123 9.27 17.92 -31.91
CA ILE A 123 9.87 16.60 -32.16
C ILE A 123 9.76 15.73 -30.90
N THR A 124 10.16 16.25 -29.75
CA THR A 124 10.13 15.48 -28.49
C THR A 124 8.71 15.10 -28.08
N ARG A 125 7.72 15.98 -28.31
CA ARG A 125 6.30 15.70 -28.08
C ARG A 125 5.78 14.58 -28.99
N ASP A 126 6.01 14.69 -30.31
CA ASP A 126 5.59 13.66 -31.28
C ASP A 126 6.19 12.28 -30.97
N GLN A 127 7.48 12.23 -30.60
CA GLN A 127 8.14 10.98 -30.20
C GLN A 127 7.56 10.40 -28.92
N TRP A 128 7.21 11.26 -27.95
CA TRP A 128 6.61 10.83 -26.70
C TRP A 128 5.18 10.32 -26.91
N GLU A 129 4.35 11.03 -27.68
CA GLU A 129 2.96 10.62 -27.98
C GLU A 129 2.92 9.27 -28.70
N ARG A 130 3.75 9.08 -29.74
CA ARG A 130 3.87 7.79 -30.42
C ARG A 130 4.30 6.67 -29.48
N PHE A 131 5.23 6.94 -28.57
CA PHE A 131 5.65 5.98 -27.57
C PHE A 131 4.51 5.61 -26.61
N VAL A 132 3.76 6.60 -26.12
CA VAL A 132 2.65 6.38 -25.16
C VAL A 132 1.64 5.38 -25.70
N GLU A 133 1.29 5.48 -26.98
CA GLU A 133 0.31 4.60 -27.64
C GLU A 133 0.84 3.19 -27.92
N ASN A 134 2.16 3.02 -28.09
CA ASN A 134 2.77 1.79 -28.59
C ASN A 134 3.67 1.07 -27.56
N VAL A 135 3.74 1.55 -26.32
CA VAL A 135 4.62 0.99 -25.29
C VAL A 135 4.22 -0.42 -24.87
N ASP A 136 2.92 -0.71 -24.79
CA ASP A 136 2.45 -1.98 -24.28
C ASP A 136 2.54 -3.07 -25.34
N THR A 137 3.19 -4.18 -24.96
CA THR A 137 3.42 -5.30 -25.87
C THR A 137 2.10 -6.00 -26.20
N GLU A 138 1.15 -6.02 -25.27
CA GLU A 138 -0.16 -6.65 -25.44
C GLU A 138 -1.23 -5.71 -26.00
N GLY A 139 -0.98 -4.39 -26.02
CA GLY A 139 -1.89 -3.38 -26.54
C GLY A 139 -3.14 -3.14 -25.68
N GLN A 140 -3.09 -3.45 -24.38
CA GLN A 140 -4.21 -3.25 -23.45
C GLN A 140 -4.22 -1.84 -22.82
N ILE A 141 -3.04 -1.30 -22.51
CA ILE A 141 -2.89 -0.05 -21.78
C ILE A 141 -1.80 0.84 -22.36
N ASP A 142 -2.01 2.16 -22.34
CA ASP A 142 -0.98 3.13 -22.70
C ASP A 142 0.08 3.27 -21.58
N PHE A 143 1.10 4.10 -21.82
CA PHE A 143 2.13 4.36 -20.80
C PHE A 143 1.56 4.89 -19.46
N PHE A 144 0.49 5.68 -19.51
CA PHE A 144 -0.16 6.21 -18.31
C PHE A 144 -0.97 5.14 -17.57
N GLY A 145 -1.54 4.18 -18.30
CA GLY A 145 -2.12 2.96 -17.76
C GLY A 145 -1.06 2.09 -17.09
N GLN A 146 0.11 1.94 -17.72
CA GLN A 146 1.24 1.26 -17.08
C GLN A 146 1.71 1.98 -15.81
N GLN A 147 1.70 3.31 -15.78
CA GLN A 147 1.99 4.09 -14.58
C GLN A 147 1.01 3.77 -13.42
N ARG A 148 -0.29 3.66 -13.72
CA ARG A 148 -1.31 3.26 -12.72
C ARG A 148 -1.14 1.81 -12.27
N LEU A 149 -0.91 0.88 -13.20
CA LEU A 149 -0.69 -0.53 -12.90
C LEU A 149 0.57 -0.74 -12.04
N LEU A 150 1.66 -0.07 -12.40
CA LEU A 150 2.90 -0.04 -11.64
C LEU A 150 2.65 0.42 -10.19
N MET A 151 1.95 1.54 -10.00
CA MET A 151 1.65 2.02 -8.64
C MET A 151 0.72 1.11 -7.87
N ARG A 152 -0.27 0.50 -8.53
CA ARG A 152 -1.12 -0.51 -7.89
C ARG A 152 -0.26 -1.66 -7.34
N ALA A 153 0.65 -2.19 -8.15
CA ALA A 153 1.55 -3.27 -7.75
C ALA A 153 2.54 -2.84 -6.65
N VAL A 154 3.01 -1.59 -6.64
CA VAL A 154 3.84 -1.05 -5.55
C VAL A 154 3.06 -0.97 -4.23
N VAL A 155 1.84 -0.43 -4.23
CA VAL A 155 1.05 -0.31 -2.98
C VAL A 155 0.69 -1.69 -2.43
N GLU A 156 0.24 -2.60 -3.30
CA GLU A 156 -0.19 -3.94 -2.93
C GLU A 156 0.98 -4.87 -2.58
N GLY A 157 1.95 -5.03 -3.48
CA GLY A 157 3.07 -5.98 -3.36
C GLY A 157 4.38 -5.39 -2.84
N GLY A 158 4.44 -4.07 -2.65
CA GLY A 158 5.59 -3.32 -2.17
C GLY A 158 6.53 -2.83 -3.27
N GLU A 159 6.52 -3.48 -4.43
CA GLU A 159 7.38 -3.14 -5.56
C GLU A 159 6.78 -3.63 -6.88
N ALA A 160 7.24 -3.04 -7.97
CA ALA A 160 6.94 -3.49 -9.32
C ALA A 160 8.17 -3.33 -10.22
N LEU A 161 8.23 -4.13 -11.28
CA LEU A 161 9.27 -4.02 -12.30
C LEU A 161 8.64 -3.61 -13.62
N ARG A 162 9.36 -2.79 -14.38
CA ARG A 162 9.09 -2.59 -15.81
C ARG A 162 10.26 -3.15 -16.60
N ILE A 163 9.97 -4.17 -17.42
CA ILE A 163 10.95 -4.79 -18.30
C ILE A 163 10.85 -4.13 -19.68
N TRP A 164 11.97 -3.65 -20.20
CA TRP A 164 12.06 -2.92 -21.46
C TRP A 164 12.60 -3.81 -22.57
N THR A 165 11.89 -3.83 -23.69
CA THR A 165 12.25 -4.60 -24.88
C THR A 165 12.50 -3.65 -26.04
N PRO A 166 13.74 -3.60 -26.58
CA PRO A 166 14.00 -2.84 -27.81
C PRO A 166 13.34 -3.57 -29.00
N VAL A 167 12.66 -2.81 -29.84
CA VAL A 167 11.98 -3.33 -31.04
C VAL A 167 12.52 -2.61 -32.26
N ALA A 168 12.99 -3.36 -33.24
CA ALA A 168 13.34 -2.84 -34.56
C ALA A 168 12.12 -2.93 -35.47
N GLN A 169 11.66 -1.80 -35.98
CA GLN A 169 10.55 -1.72 -36.94
C GLN A 169 10.93 -0.75 -38.05
N ASP A 170 10.86 -1.21 -39.31
CA ASP A 170 11.21 -0.41 -40.49
C ASP A 170 12.61 0.23 -40.43
N GLY A 171 13.58 -0.49 -39.86
CA GLY A 171 14.95 -0.01 -39.68
C GLY A 171 15.12 1.03 -38.56
N ARG A 172 14.09 1.26 -37.75
CA ARG A 172 14.07 2.23 -36.66
C ARG A 172 13.96 1.53 -35.31
N LEU A 173 14.55 2.13 -34.28
CA LEU A 173 14.50 1.66 -32.90
C LEU A 173 13.28 2.22 -32.17
N PHE A 174 12.53 1.34 -31.53
CA PHE A 174 11.44 1.66 -30.61
C PHE A 174 11.61 0.89 -29.30
N TRP A 175 10.86 1.29 -28.28
CA TRP A 175 10.85 0.63 -26.99
C TRP A 175 9.43 0.18 -26.65
N ARG A 176 9.32 -1.09 -26.25
CA ARG A 176 8.14 -1.62 -25.58
C ARG A 176 8.47 -1.94 -24.14
N ALA A 177 7.46 -2.03 -23.30
CA ALA A 177 7.64 -2.39 -21.91
C ALA A 177 6.48 -3.22 -21.38
N THR A 178 6.79 -4.10 -20.43
CA THR A 178 5.82 -4.92 -19.71
C THR A 178 6.01 -4.69 -18.21
N ILE A 179 4.91 -4.45 -17.50
CA ILE A 179 4.90 -4.37 -16.04
C ILE A 179 4.81 -5.80 -15.49
N VAL A 180 5.72 -6.17 -14.60
CA VAL A 180 5.72 -7.48 -13.95
C VAL A 180 5.84 -7.30 -12.44
N GLU A 181 5.34 -8.30 -11.72
CA GLU A 181 5.36 -8.31 -10.26
C GLU A 181 6.77 -8.57 -9.74
N GLY A 182 7.06 -8.07 -8.53
CA GLY A 182 8.34 -8.32 -7.87
C GLY A 182 8.62 -9.80 -7.55
N ASP A 183 7.60 -10.66 -7.62
CA ASP A 183 7.69 -12.11 -7.39
C ASP A 183 8.57 -12.81 -8.44
N LEU A 184 8.73 -12.20 -9.61
CA LEU A 184 9.65 -12.71 -10.61
C LEU A 184 11.09 -12.63 -10.12
N LEU A 185 11.46 -11.70 -9.23
CA LEU A 185 12.81 -11.69 -8.64
C LEU A 185 12.93 -12.77 -7.57
N ASP A 186 13.89 -13.67 -7.76
CA ASP A 186 14.18 -14.72 -6.78
C ASP A 186 14.74 -14.10 -5.49
N HIS A 187 13.88 -13.99 -4.47
CA HIS A 187 14.23 -13.47 -3.16
C HIS A 187 15.23 -14.36 -2.39
N GLN A 188 15.41 -15.63 -2.79
CA GLN A 188 16.36 -16.55 -2.19
C GLN A 188 17.75 -16.45 -2.83
N LYS A 189 17.86 -15.92 -4.06
CA LYS A 189 19.14 -15.72 -4.74
C LYS A 189 19.97 -14.63 -4.06
N THR A 190 20.87 -15.04 -3.18
CA THR A 190 21.82 -14.15 -2.50
C THR A 190 23.20 -14.81 -2.50
N GLU A 191 24.21 -14.16 -3.08
CA GLU A 191 25.57 -14.69 -3.16
C GLU A 191 26.62 -13.59 -3.26
N MET A 192 27.85 -13.88 -2.84
CA MET A 192 29.01 -13.02 -3.15
C MET A 192 29.64 -13.51 -4.45
N LEU A 193 29.96 -12.59 -5.35
CA LEU A 193 30.58 -12.90 -6.64
C LEU A 193 32.12 -12.81 -6.52
N SER A 194 32.82 -13.56 -7.36
CA SER A 194 34.28 -13.64 -7.36
C SER A 194 34.97 -12.33 -7.75
N ASP A 195 34.28 -11.45 -8.47
CA ASP A 195 34.75 -10.13 -8.93
C ASP A 195 34.53 -9.02 -7.89
N GLY A 196 34.08 -9.37 -6.67
CA GLY A 196 33.74 -8.42 -5.61
C GLY A 196 32.33 -7.84 -5.73
N GLY A 197 31.58 -8.21 -6.77
CA GLY A 197 30.14 -7.97 -6.82
C GLY A 197 29.36 -8.84 -5.84
N ARG A 198 28.05 -8.62 -5.76
CA ARG A 198 27.16 -9.44 -4.94
C ARG A 198 25.76 -9.49 -5.51
N ILE A 199 25.07 -10.60 -5.30
CA ILE A 199 23.62 -10.72 -5.52
C ILE A 199 22.94 -10.70 -4.16
N VAL A 200 21.88 -9.90 -4.05
CA VAL A 200 21.06 -9.80 -2.86
C VAL A 200 19.59 -9.87 -3.28
N GLN A 201 18.90 -10.94 -2.87
CA GLN A 201 17.48 -11.18 -3.16
C GLN A 201 17.11 -10.98 -4.63
N GLY A 202 17.93 -11.55 -5.52
CA GLY A 202 17.72 -11.50 -6.97
C GLY A 202 18.24 -10.23 -7.64
N ILE A 203 18.86 -9.30 -6.91
CA ILE A 203 19.43 -8.07 -7.47
C ILE A 203 20.95 -8.16 -7.42
N GLU A 204 21.60 -8.01 -8.57
CA GLU A 204 23.04 -8.06 -8.72
C GLU A 204 23.64 -6.65 -8.68
N PHE A 205 24.68 -6.50 -7.86
CA PHE A 205 25.43 -5.28 -7.66
C PHE A 205 26.90 -5.50 -8.06
N ASP A 206 27.50 -4.50 -8.67
CA ASP A 206 28.96 -4.48 -8.86
C ASP A 206 29.71 -4.18 -7.55
N ALA A 207 31.04 -4.24 -7.59
CA ALA A 207 31.89 -3.93 -6.45
C ALA A 207 31.73 -2.49 -5.92
N ALA A 208 31.20 -1.56 -6.72
CA ALA A 208 30.90 -0.18 -6.32
C ALA A 208 29.48 -0.02 -5.73
N GLY A 209 28.69 -1.10 -5.68
CA GLY A 209 27.32 -1.09 -5.17
C GLY A 209 26.27 -0.58 -6.16
N ARG A 210 26.59 -0.47 -7.45
CA ARG A 210 25.63 -0.11 -8.49
C ARG A 210 24.87 -1.36 -8.94
N ARG A 211 23.56 -1.24 -9.16
CA ARG A 211 22.75 -2.33 -9.72
C ARG A 211 23.15 -2.59 -11.17
N VAL A 212 23.53 -3.83 -11.49
CA VAL A 212 24.00 -4.21 -12.84
C VAL A 212 23.11 -5.26 -13.51
N ALA A 213 22.40 -6.10 -12.74
CA ALA A 213 21.45 -7.06 -13.29
C ALA A 213 20.38 -7.47 -12.28
N TYR A 214 19.33 -8.11 -12.78
CA TYR A 214 18.24 -8.71 -12.04
C TYR A 214 18.13 -10.18 -12.42
N HIS A 215 18.01 -11.05 -11.43
CA HIS A 215 17.85 -12.49 -11.59
C HIS A 215 16.38 -12.82 -11.39
N MET A 216 15.71 -13.12 -12.50
CA MET A 216 14.25 -13.28 -12.51
C MET A 216 13.80 -14.61 -13.09
N HIS A 217 12.74 -15.17 -12.53
CA HIS A 217 12.04 -16.30 -13.12
C HIS A 217 11.43 -15.90 -14.45
N ARG A 218 11.53 -16.79 -15.45
CA ARG A 218 10.92 -16.58 -16.76
C ARG A 218 9.40 -16.40 -16.70
N TRP A 219 8.76 -17.05 -15.72
CA TRP A 219 7.32 -16.99 -15.46
C TRP A 219 7.07 -16.69 -13.99
N HIS A 220 5.87 -16.20 -13.67
CA HIS A 220 5.49 -15.97 -12.28
C HIS A 220 5.60 -17.29 -11.49
N PRO A 221 6.32 -17.34 -10.35
CA PRO A 221 6.58 -18.60 -9.64
C PRO A 221 5.31 -19.26 -9.05
N GLY A 222 4.22 -18.51 -8.91
CA GLY A 222 2.91 -19.02 -8.55
C GLY A 222 2.05 -19.51 -9.73
N GLU A 223 2.53 -19.41 -10.97
CA GLU A 223 1.80 -19.85 -12.16
C GLU A 223 1.67 -21.37 -12.20
N ARG A 224 0.46 -21.89 -12.42
CA ARG A 224 0.18 -23.34 -12.37
C ARG A 224 0.03 -23.98 -13.74
N TYR A 225 -0.20 -23.18 -14.78
CA TYR A 225 -0.53 -23.66 -16.12
C TYR A 225 0.59 -23.40 -17.13
N LEU A 226 1.83 -23.76 -16.80
CA LEU A 226 2.99 -23.58 -17.68
C LEU A 226 3.18 -24.75 -18.66
N PRO A 227 3.43 -24.48 -19.97
CA PRO A 227 3.84 -25.51 -20.91
C PRO A 227 5.20 -26.10 -20.50
N GLY A 228 5.24 -27.41 -20.21
CA GLY A 228 6.49 -28.13 -19.86
C GLY A 228 6.76 -28.33 -18.37
N GLY A 229 5.82 -27.94 -17.48
CA GLY A 229 5.95 -28.11 -16.02
C GLY A 229 6.71 -26.99 -15.32
N PHE A 230 6.92 -27.11 -14.00
CA PHE A 230 7.65 -26.13 -13.19
C PHE A 230 9.15 -26.19 -13.49
N THR A 231 9.63 -25.38 -14.43
CA THR A 231 11.05 -25.10 -14.59
C THR A 231 11.40 -23.80 -13.87
N PHE A 232 12.25 -23.89 -12.84
CA PHE A 232 12.86 -22.74 -12.19
C PHE A 232 13.97 -22.16 -13.10
N ASP A 233 13.57 -21.67 -14.27
CA ASP A 233 14.46 -21.00 -15.23
C ASP A 233 14.71 -19.57 -14.75
N LEU A 234 15.85 -19.37 -14.09
CA LEU A 234 16.30 -18.07 -13.59
C LEU A 234 17.16 -17.39 -14.67
N GLN A 235 16.70 -16.23 -15.13
CA GLN A 235 17.34 -15.45 -16.17
C GLN A 235 17.98 -14.20 -15.59
N ARG A 236 19.24 -13.96 -15.96
CA ARG A 236 19.94 -12.72 -15.64
C ARG A 236 19.62 -11.66 -16.69
N VAL A 237 18.85 -10.64 -16.29
CA VAL A 237 18.49 -9.50 -17.15
C VAL A 237 19.32 -8.27 -16.76
N PRO A 238 20.02 -7.61 -17.70
CA PRO A 238 20.80 -6.42 -17.38
C PRO A 238 19.94 -5.29 -16.82
N ALA A 239 20.45 -4.56 -15.83
CA ALA A 239 19.73 -3.46 -15.19
C ALA A 239 19.36 -2.32 -16.16
N ALA A 240 20.06 -2.20 -17.31
CA ALA A 240 19.70 -1.27 -18.37
C ALA A 240 18.30 -1.50 -18.97
N PHE A 241 17.74 -2.71 -18.81
CA PHE A 241 16.42 -3.09 -19.32
C PHE A 241 15.35 -3.21 -18.23
N VAL A 242 15.67 -2.85 -16.98
CA VAL A 242 14.75 -3.04 -15.85
C VAL A 242 14.65 -1.74 -15.06
N ASP A 243 13.44 -1.20 -14.98
CA ASP A 243 13.13 -0.20 -13.95
C ASP A 243 12.51 -0.94 -12.76
N HIS A 244 13.17 -0.87 -11.61
CA HIS A 244 12.67 -1.47 -10.36
C HIS A 244 12.14 -0.37 -9.46
N VAL A 245 10.81 -0.34 -9.30
CA VAL A 245 10.09 0.75 -8.66
C VAL A 245 9.58 0.31 -7.29
N PHE A 246 10.06 0.99 -6.25
CA PHE A 246 9.62 0.79 -4.87
C PHE A 246 10.01 1.97 -3.96
N GLU A 247 9.33 2.09 -2.83
CA GLU A 247 9.65 3.07 -1.80
C GLU A 247 10.78 2.57 -0.89
N VAL A 248 11.86 3.35 -0.79
CA VAL A 248 13.01 3.05 0.07
C VAL A 248 12.75 3.64 1.46
N LEU A 249 12.37 2.78 2.41
CA LEU A 249 12.02 3.19 3.78
C LEU A 249 13.22 3.16 4.73
N ARG A 250 14.19 2.27 4.47
CA ARG A 250 15.40 2.11 5.29
C ARG A 250 16.66 2.18 4.42
N PRO A 251 17.76 2.79 4.90
CA PRO A 251 19.04 2.79 4.20
C PRO A 251 19.49 1.36 3.85
N GLY A 252 19.93 1.15 2.61
CA GLY A 252 20.41 -0.15 2.13
C GLY A 252 19.33 -1.17 1.79
N GLN A 253 18.04 -0.81 1.88
CA GLN A 253 16.93 -1.65 1.45
C GLN A 253 16.99 -1.92 -0.07
N VAL A 254 16.88 -3.19 -0.45
CA VAL A 254 16.99 -3.62 -1.86
C VAL A 254 15.67 -4.07 -2.47
N ARG A 255 14.66 -4.42 -1.65
CA ARG A 255 13.31 -4.83 -2.09
C ARG A 255 12.25 -3.94 -1.46
N GLY A 256 11.12 -3.79 -2.11
CA GLY A 256 9.97 -3.04 -1.59
C GLY A 256 9.14 -3.83 -0.57
N VAL A 257 8.43 -3.10 0.29
CA VAL A 257 7.53 -3.64 1.32
C VAL A 257 6.11 -3.21 0.99
N SER A 258 5.15 -4.14 1.05
CA SER A 258 3.73 -3.80 0.86
C SER A 258 3.31 -2.68 1.80
N TRP A 259 2.60 -1.68 1.29
CA TRP A 259 2.12 -0.56 2.12
C TRP A 259 1.00 -0.99 3.06
N MET A 260 0.43 -2.18 2.83
CA MET A 260 -0.53 -2.82 3.72
C MET A 260 0.14 -3.48 4.93
N ALA A 261 1.46 -3.73 4.90
CA ALA A 261 2.18 -4.47 5.94
C ALA A 261 1.89 -4.00 7.39
N PRO A 262 1.88 -2.70 7.73
CA PRO A 262 1.62 -2.27 9.11
C PRO A 262 0.17 -2.47 9.56
N SER A 263 -0.79 -2.58 8.63
CA SER A 263 -2.22 -2.61 8.92
C SER A 263 -2.89 -3.95 8.59
N ALA A 264 -2.20 -4.88 7.94
CA ALA A 264 -2.77 -6.11 7.40
C ALA A 264 -3.47 -6.97 8.45
N THR A 265 -2.80 -7.25 9.57
CA THR A 265 -3.38 -8.05 10.68
C THR A 265 -4.55 -7.32 11.32
N THR A 266 -4.41 -6.03 11.61
CA THR A 266 -5.50 -5.23 12.20
C THR A 266 -6.73 -5.19 11.31
N LEU A 267 -6.54 -5.09 9.99
CA LEU A 267 -7.64 -5.14 9.02
C LEU A 267 -8.31 -6.51 9.03
N ARG A 268 -7.53 -7.59 9.00
CA ARG A 268 -8.06 -8.96 9.09
C ARG A 268 -8.89 -9.17 10.36
N ASP A 269 -8.36 -8.78 11.51
CA ASP A 269 -9.06 -8.89 12.80
C ASP A 269 -10.37 -8.07 12.81
N THR A 270 -10.38 -6.92 12.14
CA THR A 270 -11.57 -6.07 12.04
C THR A 270 -12.65 -6.74 11.20
N GLU A 271 -12.27 -7.45 10.14
CA GLU A 271 -13.20 -8.22 9.31
C GLU A 271 -13.72 -9.46 10.03
N ASP A 272 -12.84 -10.19 10.72
CA ASP A 272 -13.23 -11.36 11.53
C ASP A 272 -14.19 -10.94 12.65
N LEU A 273 -13.98 -9.76 13.25
CA LEU A 273 -14.91 -9.18 14.22
C LEU A 273 -16.28 -8.84 13.60
N ALA A 274 -16.30 -8.27 12.39
CA ALA A 274 -17.54 -7.98 11.68
C ALA A 274 -18.30 -9.26 11.29
N GLU A 275 -17.60 -10.32 10.91
CA GLU A 275 -18.19 -11.62 10.64
C GLU A 275 -18.77 -12.26 11.92
N ALA A 276 -18.02 -12.22 13.02
CA ALA A 276 -18.48 -12.69 14.32
C ALA A 276 -19.77 -11.96 14.77
N GLU A 277 -19.85 -10.65 14.53
CA GLU A 277 -21.06 -9.86 14.79
C GLU A 277 -22.26 -10.33 13.96
N ILE A 278 -22.05 -10.62 12.67
CA ILE A 278 -23.11 -11.16 11.80
C ILE A 278 -23.57 -12.53 12.29
N VAL A 279 -22.64 -13.40 12.70
CA VAL A 279 -22.97 -14.72 13.27
C VAL A 279 -23.74 -14.55 14.57
N ARG A 280 -23.33 -13.63 15.46
CA ARG A 280 -24.07 -13.35 16.70
C ARG A 280 -25.50 -12.90 16.40
N LYS A 281 -25.69 -11.95 15.48
CA LYS A 281 -27.03 -11.49 15.06
C LYS A 281 -27.86 -12.60 14.43
N LYS A 282 -27.25 -13.51 13.68
CA LYS A 282 -27.93 -14.71 13.15
C LYS A 282 -28.36 -15.64 14.29
N LEU A 283 -27.53 -15.85 15.30
CA LEU A 283 -27.87 -16.63 16.50
C LEU A 283 -28.92 -15.94 17.36
N GLU A 284 -28.89 -14.61 17.51
CA GLU A 284 -29.95 -13.85 18.17
C GLU A 284 -31.28 -14.00 17.43
N ALA A 285 -31.26 -13.99 16.09
CA ALA A 285 -32.44 -14.20 15.26
C ALA A 285 -32.94 -15.66 15.26
N CYS A 286 -32.04 -16.62 15.45
CA CYS A 286 -32.34 -18.03 15.65
C CYS A 286 -32.54 -18.28 17.15
N ILE A 287 -33.76 -18.10 17.68
CA ILE A 287 -34.16 -18.46 19.06
C ILE A 287 -33.26 -19.60 19.60
N SER A 288 -32.25 -19.22 20.38
CA SER A 288 -31.21 -20.15 20.80
C SER A 288 -31.70 -20.75 22.11
N MET A 289 -32.13 -22.00 22.03
CA MET A 289 -32.95 -22.65 23.04
C MET A 289 -32.20 -23.80 23.68
N VAL A 290 -31.95 -23.71 24.98
CA VAL A 290 -31.50 -24.85 25.77
C VAL A 290 -32.75 -25.62 26.19
N VAL A 291 -32.80 -26.89 25.81
CA VAL A 291 -33.92 -27.78 26.11
C VAL A 291 -33.57 -28.54 27.38
N THR A 292 -34.20 -28.17 28.49
CA THR A 292 -33.96 -28.79 29.80
C THR A 292 -35.13 -29.70 30.14
N ASN A 293 -34.84 -30.91 30.65
CA ASN A 293 -35.87 -31.80 31.17
C ASN A 293 -36.15 -31.41 32.62
N ALA A 294 -37.34 -30.90 32.92
CA ALA A 294 -37.70 -30.45 34.27
C ALA A 294 -37.98 -31.61 35.24
N ASN A 295 -38.00 -32.86 34.76
CA ASN A 295 -38.28 -34.06 35.57
C ASN A 295 -37.01 -34.87 35.92
N ASP A 296 -35.81 -34.34 35.68
CA ASP A 296 -34.55 -35.04 35.96
C ASP A 296 -33.99 -34.66 37.34
N ASP A 297 -34.65 -35.15 38.40
CA ASP A 297 -34.09 -35.20 39.74
C ASP A 297 -33.07 -36.37 39.84
N GLY A 298 -31.91 -36.22 39.19
CA GLY A 298 -30.67 -36.89 39.59
C GLY A 298 -29.98 -37.82 38.58
N ASP A 299 -28.92 -37.33 37.94
CA ASP A 299 -27.63 -38.03 37.83
C ASP A 299 -26.46 -37.02 37.71
N PRO A 300 -25.51 -36.95 38.67
CA PRO A 300 -24.34 -36.07 38.60
C PRO A 300 -23.22 -36.60 37.68
N SER A 301 -23.52 -37.46 36.71
CA SER A 301 -22.56 -37.92 35.70
C SER A 301 -22.81 -37.21 34.36
N GLY A 302 -22.21 -36.03 34.21
CA GLY A 302 -22.49 -35.12 33.12
C GLY A 302 -22.18 -35.67 31.72
N VAL A 303 -23.21 -35.82 30.90
CA VAL A 303 -23.24 -35.46 29.47
C VAL A 303 -24.71 -35.39 29.03
N PRO A 304 -25.23 -34.30 28.44
CA PRO A 304 -26.55 -34.32 27.82
C PRO A 304 -26.47 -35.22 26.59
N ALA A 305 -27.12 -36.38 26.64
CA ALA A 305 -27.17 -37.29 25.50
C ALA A 305 -28.01 -36.67 24.38
N LEU A 306 -27.36 -35.96 23.47
CA LEU A 306 -27.88 -35.69 22.13
C LEU A 306 -27.70 -36.93 21.24
N ALA A 307 -27.98 -38.12 21.77
CA ALA A 307 -27.84 -39.39 21.08
C ALA A 307 -29.23 -39.90 20.68
N GLY A 308 -29.36 -40.20 19.38
CA GLY A 308 -30.61 -40.36 18.65
C GLY A 308 -31.67 -41.22 19.32
N ALA A 309 -32.89 -40.68 19.36
CA ALA A 309 -34.08 -41.51 19.44
C ALA A 309 -34.30 -42.12 18.05
N GLU A 310 -34.17 -43.44 17.92
CA GLU A 310 -34.51 -44.21 16.71
C GLU A 310 -36.03 -44.36 16.49
N ASP A 311 -36.84 -43.51 17.15
CA ASP A 311 -38.26 -43.40 16.85
C ASP A 311 -38.61 -41.95 16.49
N ASP A 312 -39.53 -41.79 15.55
CA ASP A 312 -40.11 -40.50 15.17
C ASP A 312 -41.00 -39.93 16.30
N SER A 313 -40.92 -40.44 17.54
CA SER A 313 -41.68 -40.04 18.74
C SER A 313 -40.81 -39.41 19.84
N GLY A 314 -39.49 -39.53 19.78
CA GLY A 314 -38.55 -39.15 20.84
C GLY A 314 -37.80 -37.84 20.63
N ALA A 315 -38.02 -37.15 19.51
CA ALA A 315 -37.39 -35.85 19.26
C ALA A 315 -37.86 -34.81 20.30
N PRO A 316 -36.93 -34.14 21.03
CA PRO A 316 -37.29 -33.18 22.08
C PRO A 316 -38.00 -31.94 21.53
N LEU A 317 -37.78 -31.61 20.25
CA LEU A 317 -38.34 -30.44 19.56
C LEU A 317 -38.96 -30.80 18.22
N ARG A 318 -40.10 -30.15 17.93
CA ARG A 318 -40.83 -30.28 16.65
C ARG A 318 -41.19 -28.92 16.06
N SER A 319 -41.31 -28.89 14.75
CA SER A 319 -41.87 -27.75 14.01
C SER A 319 -43.38 -27.63 14.25
N ALA A 320 -43.97 -26.48 13.88
CA ALA A 320 -45.42 -26.31 13.86
C ALA A 320 -46.16 -27.32 12.95
N SER A 321 -45.46 -27.96 12.00
CA SER A 321 -45.98 -29.03 11.14
C SER A 321 -45.78 -30.45 11.72
N GLY A 322 -45.20 -30.57 12.92
CA GLY A 322 -45.01 -31.84 13.63
C GLY A 322 -43.73 -32.62 13.30
N ALA A 323 -42.89 -32.11 12.39
CA ALA A 323 -41.66 -32.76 11.99
C ALA A 323 -40.53 -32.53 13.02
N PRO A 324 -39.68 -33.54 13.29
CA PRO A 324 -38.50 -33.38 14.13
C PRO A 324 -37.52 -32.36 13.52
N ILE A 325 -36.92 -31.52 14.36
CA ILE A 325 -36.03 -30.44 13.92
C ILE A 325 -34.56 -30.84 14.10
N GLU A 326 -33.84 -30.94 12.97
CA GLU A 326 -32.39 -31.20 12.96
C GLU A 326 -31.54 -29.93 12.68
N ARG A 327 -32.15 -28.87 12.13
CA ARG A 327 -31.49 -27.61 11.80
C ARG A 327 -32.37 -26.41 12.16
N MET A 328 -31.79 -25.40 12.79
CA MET A 328 -32.47 -24.18 13.20
C MET A 328 -32.33 -23.08 12.13
N GLN A 329 -33.39 -22.30 11.92
CA GLN A 329 -33.45 -21.16 11.02
C GLN A 329 -34.17 -19.99 11.70
N PRO A 330 -33.86 -18.73 11.32
CA PRO A 330 -34.55 -17.56 11.87
C PRO A 330 -36.07 -17.65 11.66
N GLY A 331 -36.85 -17.30 12.68
CA GLY A 331 -38.33 -17.26 12.61
C GLY A 331 -39.06 -18.59 12.82
N MET A 332 -38.36 -19.66 13.23
CA MET A 332 -39.01 -20.93 13.57
C MET A 332 -39.84 -20.84 14.86
N VAL A 333 -41.06 -21.39 14.83
CA VAL A 333 -41.90 -21.61 16.01
C VAL A 333 -41.68 -23.04 16.50
N LEU A 334 -41.22 -23.18 17.74
CA LEU A 334 -40.88 -24.45 18.36
C LEU A 334 -41.96 -24.88 19.35
N GLN A 335 -42.34 -26.16 19.31
CA GLN A 335 -43.22 -26.74 20.32
C GLN A 335 -42.41 -27.72 21.19
N ALA A 336 -42.30 -27.39 22.48
CA ALA A 336 -41.68 -28.27 23.46
C ALA A 336 -42.67 -29.33 23.97
N ARG A 337 -42.14 -30.50 24.30
CA ARG A 337 -42.93 -31.58 24.92
C ARG A 337 -43.33 -31.19 26.37
N PRO A 338 -44.50 -31.63 26.88
CA PRO A 338 -44.86 -31.43 28.28
C PRO A 338 -43.76 -31.93 29.25
N GLY A 339 -43.37 -31.09 30.21
CA GLY A 339 -42.28 -31.36 31.17
C GLY A 339 -40.88 -30.89 30.72
N TRP A 340 -40.74 -30.30 29.53
CA TRP A 340 -39.48 -29.74 29.05
C TRP A 340 -39.51 -28.20 29.07
N GLY A 341 -38.45 -27.62 29.62
CA GLY A 341 -38.18 -26.19 29.63
C GLY A 341 -37.47 -25.73 28.37
N VAL A 342 -37.69 -24.46 28.05
CA VAL A 342 -37.12 -23.75 26.91
C VAL A 342 -36.45 -22.51 27.46
N ASP A 343 -35.13 -22.56 27.60
CA ASP A 343 -34.35 -21.41 28.06
C ASP A 343 -33.73 -20.70 26.86
N PHE A 344 -34.02 -19.42 26.72
CA PHE A 344 -33.49 -18.58 25.65
C PHE A 344 -32.11 -18.06 26.05
N ASN A 345 -31.06 -18.52 25.39
CA ASN A 345 -29.73 -17.91 25.52
C ASN A 345 -29.58 -16.84 24.44
N ALA A 346 -29.74 -15.57 24.82
CA ALA A 346 -29.39 -14.45 23.97
C ALA A 346 -28.02 -13.91 24.44
N PRO A 347 -26.95 -14.02 23.62
CA PRO A 347 -25.69 -13.36 23.93
C PRO A 347 -25.96 -11.85 24.16
N PRO A 348 -25.37 -11.23 25.19
CA PRO A 348 -25.56 -9.79 25.38
C PRO A 348 -25.01 -9.01 24.19
N ALA A 349 -25.69 -7.93 23.83
CA ALA A 349 -25.25 -7.05 22.75
C ALA A 349 -23.86 -6.45 23.07
N SER A 350 -23.01 -6.33 22.06
CA SER A 350 -21.73 -5.63 22.19
C SER A 350 -21.96 -4.13 22.00
N GLU A 351 -22.18 -3.41 23.10
CA GLU A 351 -22.21 -1.95 23.09
C GLU A 351 -20.87 -1.39 22.58
N GLY A 352 -20.91 -0.30 21.80
CA GLY A 352 -19.70 0.39 21.32
C GLY A 352 -18.97 -0.25 20.13
N LEU A 353 -19.53 -1.29 19.50
CA LEU A 353 -18.86 -1.98 18.38
C LEU A 353 -18.56 -1.06 17.19
N ALA A 354 -19.50 -0.16 16.85
CA ALA A 354 -19.34 0.75 15.73
C ALA A 354 -18.20 1.75 15.98
N GLU A 355 -18.08 2.26 17.20
CA GLU A 355 -17.00 3.14 17.65
C GLU A 355 -15.65 2.42 17.58
N HIS A 356 -15.58 1.18 18.08
CA HIS A 356 -14.37 0.36 18.04
C HIS A 356 -13.94 0.01 16.60
N MET A 357 -14.88 -0.35 15.73
CA MET A 357 -14.61 -0.57 14.30
C MET A 357 -14.08 0.71 13.64
N ARG A 358 -14.67 1.87 13.96
CA ARG A 358 -14.24 3.17 13.43
C ARG A 358 -12.81 3.50 13.88
N GLU A 359 -12.50 3.32 15.16
CA GLU A 359 -11.15 3.52 15.70
C GLU A 359 -10.12 2.64 14.97
N ARG A 360 -10.44 1.35 14.77
CA ARG A 360 -9.58 0.43 14.00
C ARG A 360 -9.39 0.88 12.56
N LEU A 361 -10.46 1.31 11.88
CA LEU A 361 -10.36 1.83 10.51
C LEU A 361 -9.53 3.12 10.44
N HIS A 362 -9.56 3.98 11.46
CA HIS A 362 -8.64 5.12 11.55
C HIS A 362 -7.18 4.67 11.66
N ALA A 363 -6.87 3.71 12.54
CA ALA A 363 -5.53 3.17 12.68
C ALA A 363 -5.03 2.50 11.38
N ILE A 364 -5.92 1.76 10.70
CA ILE A 364 -5.63 1.10 9.41
C ILE A 364 -5.32 2.15 8.34
N ALA A 365 -6.14 3.20 8.21
CA ALA A 365 -5.94 4.27 7.25
C ALA A 365 -4.60 4.98 7.46
N ALA A 366 -4.29 5.31 8.72
CA ALA A 366 -3.02 5.93 9.11
C ALA A 366 -1.81 5.05 8.74
N GLY A 367 -1.90 3.74 8.98
CA GLY A 367 -0.81 2.81 8.65
C GLY A 367 -0.60 2.62 7.14
N ILE A 368 -1.65 2.68 6.32
CA ILE A 368 -1.57 2.54 4.86
C ILE A 368 -1.13 3.85 4.18
N GLY A 369 -1.26 5.00 4.86
CA GLY A 369 -0.96 6.31 4.29
C GLY A 369 -2.13 6.94 3.53
N THR A 370 -3.36 6.68 3.96
CA THR A 370 -4.59 7.31 3.45
C THR A 370 -5.36 7.98 4.57
N THR A 371 -6.29 8.89 4.26
CA THR A 371 -7.23 9.39 5.27
C THR A 371 -8.38 8.40 5.48
N TYR A 372 -8.99 8.42 6.67
CA TYR A 372 -10.17 7.59 6.97
C TYR A 372 -11.26 7.76 5.91
N PHE A 373 -11.66 8.99 5.61
CA PHE A 373 -12.74 9.26 4.66
C PHE A 373 -12.39 8.85 3.22
N GLN A 374 -11.12 8.92 2.82
CA GLN A 374 -10.70 8.40 1.52
C GLN A 374 -10.83 6.88 1.47
N MET A 375 -10.38 6.18 2.53
CA MET A 375 -10.39 4.73 2.62
C MET A 375 -11.79 4.13 2.80
N THR A 376 -12.66 4.76 3.59
CA THR A 376 -14.00 4.24 3.92
C THR A 376 -15.10 4.85 3.06
N GLY A 377 -14.91 6.08 2.58
CA GLY A 377 -15.98 6.88 1.97
C GLY A 377 -16.90 7.56 2.98
N ASP A 378 -16.66 7.39 4.28
CA ASP A 378 -17.48 7.97 5.34
C ASP A 378 -17.05 9.42 5.65
N LEU A 379 -17.96 10.35 5.40
CA LEU A 379 -17.82 11.79 5.66
C LEU A 379 -18.72 12.27 6.80
N SER A 380 -19.42 11.38 7.51
CA SER A 380 -20.45 11.75 8.50
C SER A 380 -19.94 12.58 9.67
N GLN A 381 -18.67 12.42 10.05
CA GLN A 381 -18.02 13.15 11.16
C GLN A 381 -16.98 14.19 10.67
N ALA A 382 -16.92 14.45 9.36
CA ALA A 382 -15.93 15.36 8.78
C ALA A 382 -16.53 16.76 8.55
N ASN A 383 -15.86 17.79 9.05
CA ASN A 383 -16.15 19.18 8.68
C ASN A 383 -15.16 19.67 7.61
N TYR A 384 -15.50 20.75 6.90
CA TYR A 384 -14.67 21.31 5.81
C TYR A 384 -13.21 21.50 6.21
N SER A 385 -12.95 22.08 7.39
CA SER A 385 -11.59 22.34 7.88
C SER A 385 -10.79 21.06 8.12
N SER A 386 -11.42 20.04 8.71
CA SER A 386 -10.80 18.73 8.96
C SER A 386 -10.52 17.95 7.67
N MET A 387 -11.43 18.01 6.69
CA MET A 387 -11.22 17.41 5.36
C MET A 387 -10.05 18.08 4.65
N ARG A 388 -10.02 19.41 4.61
CA ARG A 388 -8.92 20.18 4.01
C ARG A 388 -7.59 19.89 4.69
N GLY A 389 -7.57 19.79 6.01
CA GLY A 389 -6.37 19.39 6.76
C GLY A 389 -5.84 18.03 6.33
N GLY A 390 -6.71 17.02 6.29
CA GLY A 390 -6.34 15.67 5.86
C GLY A 390 -5.90 15.58 4.39
N GLU A 391 -6.57 16.28 3.48
CA GLU A 391 -6.20 16.31 2.07
C GLU A 391 -4.86 17.02 1.81
N LEU A 392 -4.51 18.04 2.61
CA LEU A 392 -3.22 18.72 2.51
C LEU A 392 -2.07 17.81 2.92
N GLU A 393 -2.20 17.08 4.03
CA GLU A 393 -1.18 16.13 4.48
C GLU A 393 -1.03 14.98 3.48
N PHE A 394 -2.15 14.39 3.06
CA PHE A 394 -2.17 13.35 2.04
C PHE A 394 -1.57 13.83 0.71
N GLY A 395 -1.86 15.07 0.30
CA GLY A 395 -1.30 15.68 -0.90
C GLY A 395 0.24 15.79 -0.86
N ARG A 396 0.84 16.06 0.30
CA ARG A 396 2.30 16.09 0.47
C ARG A 396 2.92 14.71 0.32
N LEU A 397 2.28 13.66 0.85
CA LEU A 397 2.73 12.28 0.65
C LEU A 397 2.68 11.91 -0.84
N VAL A 398 1.58 12.25 -1.51
CA VAL A 398 1.41 12.03 -2.95
C VAL A 398 2.50 12.75 -3.76
N GLU A 399 2.87 13.98 -3.40
CA GLU A 399 3.95 14.73 -4.05
C GLU A 399 5.31 14.00 -3.95
N ILE A 400 5.64 13.46 -2.78
CA ILE A 400 6.87 12.69 -2.56
C ILE A 400 6.86 11.43 -3.41
N TRP A 401 5.77 10.66 -3.38
CA TRP A 401 5.64 9.45 -4.19
C TRP A 401 5.66 9.74 -5.70
N GLN A 402 5.09 10.86 -6.14
CA GLN A 402 5.20 11.32 -7.52
C GLN A 402 6.64 11.66 -7.89
N ALA A 403 7.37 12.38 -7.04
CA ALA A 403 8.76 12.75 -7.29
C ALA A 403 9.69 11.53 -7.34
N ASP A 404 9.57 10.61 -6.39
CA ASP A 404 10.49 9.50 -6.23
C ASP A 404 10.12 8.32 -7.13
N LEU A 405 8.85 7.90 -7.14
CA LEU A 405 8.43 6.68 -7.83
C LEU A 405 8.05 6.98 -9.27
N MET A 406 7.16 7.96 -9.48
CA MET A 406 6.62 8.25 -10.82
C MET A 406 7.62 8.97 -11.71
N ILE A 407 8.31 9.97 -11.18
CA ILE A 407 9.25 10.79 -11.94
C ILE A 407 10.63 10.14 -11.94
N THR A 408 11.20 9.88 -10.76
CA THR A 408 12.61 9.45 -10.68
C THR A 408 12.82 8.01 -11.12
N GLN A 409 12.04 7.06 -10.58
CA GLN A 409 12.23 5.63 -10.85
C GLN A 409 11.53 5.13 -12.13
N SER A 410 10.43 5.77 -12.57
CA SER A 410 9.63 5.33 -13.73
C SER A 410 9.73 6.26 -14.94
N GLY A 411 9.51 7.56 -14.74
CA GLY A 411 9.39 8.53 -15.82
C GLY A 411 10.72 8.88 -16.48
N ARG A 412 11.74 9.25 -15.70
CA ARG A 412 13.07 9.62 -16.22
C ARG A 412 13.72 8.52 -17.07
N PRO A 413 13.71 7.23 -16.66
CA PRO A 413 14.21 6.15 -17.50
C PRO A 413 13.42 6.01 -18.81
N ALA A 414 12.10 6.09 -18.77
CA ALA A 414 11.25 6.06 -19.96
C ALA A 414 11.59 7.21 -20.93
N TRP A 415 11.61 8.45 -20.43
CA TRP A 415 11.96 9.63 -21.23
C TRP A 415 13.33 9.48 -21.89
N ARG A 416 14.34 9.05 -21.14
CA ARG A 416 15.70 8.86 -21.66
C ARG A 416 15.71 7.86 -22.81
N ARG A 417 15.03 6.71 -22.66
CA ARG A 417 14.93 5.67 -23.70
C ARG A 417 14.25 6.18 -24.97
N VAL A 418 13.15 6.92 -24.85
CA VAL A 418 12.43 7.48 -26.01
C VAL A 418 13.29 8.52 -26.72
N MET A 419 13.89 9.45 -25.99
CA MET A 419 14.74 10.49 -26.58
C MET A 419 16.02 9.92 -27.21
N ASP A 420 16.62 8.90 -26.60
CA ASP A 420 17.79 8.24 -27.18
C ASP A 420 17.43 7.44 -28.43
N ALA A 421 16.27 6.78 -28.46
CA ALA A 421 15.76 6.14 -29.67
C ALA A 421 15.52 7.17 -30.80
N ALA A 422 14.91 8.32 -30.48
CA ALA A 422 14.73 9.41 -31.45
C ALA A 422 16.06 9.95 -32.00
N ARG A 423 17.12 9.98 -31.18
CA ARG A 423 18.47 10.35 -31.61
C ARG A 423 19.09 9.30 -32.53
N VAL A 424 18.98 8.01 -32.16
CA VAL A 424 19.45 6.88 -32.99
C VAL A 424 18.73 6.84 -34.34
N ASN A 425 17.43 7.13 -34.35
CA ASN A 425 16.62 7.18 -35.57
C ASN A 425 16.88 8.43 -36.44
N GLY A 426 17.64 9.41 -35.93
CA GLY A 426 17.97 10.65 -36.63
C GLY A 426 16.90 11.74 -36.61
N ASP A 427 15.80 11.53 -35.86
CA ASP A 427 14.71 12.51 -35.71
C ASP A 427 15.16 13.69 -34.82
N LEU A 428 15.82 13.37 -33.70
CA LEU A 428 16.31 14.36 -32.74
C LEU A 428 17.81 14.61 -32.92
N ARG A 429 18.16 15.73 -33.55
CA ARG A 429 19.55 16.11 -33.85
C ARG A 429 20.16 16.95 -32.74
N LEU A 430 20.21 16.39 -31.53
CA LEU A 430 20.89 17.00 -30.38
C LEU A 430 22.09 16.15 -29.94
N PRO A 431 23.20 16.78 -29.53
CA PRO A 431 24.38 16.06 -29.03
C PRO A 431 24.12 15.38 -27.68
N PHE A 432 23.04 15.76 -26.97
CA PHE A 432 22.62 15.21 -25.69
C PHE A 432 21.12 14.89 -25.68
N SER A 433 20.69 14.06 -24.73
CA SER A 433 19.28 13.79 -24.46
C SER A 433 18.67 14.95 -23.67
N PRO A 434 17.59 15.59 -24.15
CA PRO A 434 16.99 16.75 -23.48
C PRO A 434 16.43 16.35 -22.11
N VAL A 435 16.53 17.26 -21.14
CA VAL A 435 15.99 17.04 -19.78
C VAL A 435 14.49 17.30 -19.78
N ALA A 436 13.71 16.39 -19.18
CA ALA A 436 12.28 16.58 -18.99
C ALA A 436 11.97 17.42 -17.72
N GLN A 437 11.02 18.33 -17.85
CA GLN A 437 10.17 18.85 -16.78
C GLN A 437 8.92 17.97 -16.70
N TRP A 438 8.43 17.69 -15.49
CA TRP A 438 7.34 16.75 -15.26
C TRP A 438 6.14 17.46 -14.68
N THR A 439 4.97 17.21 -15.28
CA THR A 439 3.68 17.73 -14.82
C THR A 439 2.87 16.57 -14.24
N PRO A 440 2.58 16.56 -12.92
CA PRO A 440 1.74 15.54 -12.31
C PRO A 440 0.27 15.71 -12.71
N PRO A 441 -0.58 14.70 -12.43
CA PRO A 441 -2.02 14.79 -12.62
C PRO A 441 -2.66 16.01 -11.92
N LYS A 442 -3.70 16.57 -12.55
CA LYS A 442 -4.55 17.63 -11.99
C LYS A 442 -5.03 17.28 -10.58
N ARG A 443 -4.92 18.23 -9.66
CA ARG A 443 -5.67 18.18 -8.40
C ARG A 443 -6.90 19.10 -8.50
N PRO A 444 -8.12 18.56 -8.33
CA PRO A 444 -9.30 19.41 -8.31
C PRO A 444 -9.25 20.34 -7.10
N TRP A 445 -9.83 21.53 -7.26
CA TRP A 445 -10.08 22.43 -6.14
C TRP A 445 -11.19 21.89 -5.26
N VAL A 446 -11.06 22.10 -3.95
CA VAL A 446 -12.06 21.65 -2.97
C VAL A 446 -13.23 22.61 -2.97
N ASP A 447 -12.95 23.91 -2.97
CA ASP A 447 -13.93 24.98 -3.17
C ASP A 447 -13.48 25.80 -4.39
N PRO A 448 -13.98 25.48 -5.60
CA PRO A 448 -13.48 26.09 -6.82
C PRO A 448 -13.50 27.61 -6.81
N GLN A 449 -14.51 28.23 -6.18
CA GLN A 449 -14.62 29.69 -6.13
C GLN A 449 -13.56 30.29 -5.21
N LYS A 450 -13.42 29.76 -3.99
CA LYS A 450 -12.45 30.30 -3.02
C LYS A 450 -11.01 30.02 -3.44
N ASP A 451 -10.73 28.81 -3.94
CA ASP A 451 -9.39 28.44 -4.37
C ASP A 451 -9.00 29.22 -5.64
N ALA A 452 -9.93 29.51 -6.57
CA ALA A 452 -9.69 30.43 -7.68
C ALA A 452 -9.35 31.85 -7.21
N ALA A 453 -10.18 32.40 -6.32
CA ALA A 453 -9.99 33.75 -5.82
C ALA A 453 -8.66 33.89 -5.09
N ALA A 454 -8.27 32.88 -4.31
CA ALA A 454 -6.97 32.80 -3.66
C ALA A 454 -5.82 32.74 -4.67
N ALA A 455 -5.94 31.93 -5.74
CA ALA A 455 -4.92 31.85 -6.78
C ALA A 455 -4.76 33.19 -7.53
N ILE A 456 -5.86 33.84 -7.90
CA ILE A 456 -5.84 35.17 -8.53
C ILE A 456 -5.19 36.21 -7.61
N MET A 457 -5.52 36.19 -6.32
CA MET A 457 -4.92 37.08 -5.33
C MET A 457 -3.41 36.84 -5.20
N GLN A 458 -2.96 35.58 -5.19
CA GLN A 458 -1.54 35.23 -5.14
C GLN A 458 -0.80 35.67 -6.40
N ILE A 459 -1.40 35.51 -7.58
CA ILE A 459 -0.83 35.99 -8.86
C ILE A 459 -0.68 37.52 -8.81
N ASN A 460 -1.73 38.23 -8.43
CA ASN A 460 -1.71 39.70 -8.34
C ASN A 460 -0.71 40.20 -7.28
N ALA A 461 -0.46 39.41 -6.24
CA ALA A 461 0.54 39.69 -5.20
C ALA A 461 1.97 39.24 -5.59
N ASN A 462 2.18 38.69 -6.79
CA ASN A 462 3.46 38.12 -7.26
C ASN A 462 4.01 37.01 -6.35
N LEU A 463 3.14 36.26 -5.68
CA LEU A 463 3.52 35.13 -4.81
C LEU A 463 3.58 33.80 -5.59
N ILE A 464 2.91 33.72 -6.74
CA ILE A 464 2.88 32.54 -7.60
C ILE A 464 2.83 32.96 -9.08
N SER A 465 3.41 32.16 -9.96
CA SER A 465 3.33 32.41 -11.40
C SER A 465 1.99 31.90 -11.98
N PRO A 466 1.40 32.59 -12.97
CA PRO A 466 0.22 32.08 -13.68
C PRO A 466 0.46 30.69 -14.29
N GLN A 467 1.68 30.45 -14.79
CA GLN A 467 2.08 29.17 -15.38
C GLN A 467 1.96 28.04 -14.35
N GLU A 468 2.44 28.25 -13.13
CA GLU A 468 2.32 27.26 -12.06
C GLU A 468 0.87 26.97 -11.69
N VAL A 469 0.00 27.99 -11.67
CA VAL A 469 -1.44 27.79 -11.42
C VAL A 469 -2.09 26.98 -12.55
N ILE A 470 -1.74 27.25 -13.81
CA ILE A 470 -2.22 26.49 -14.97
C ILE A 470 -1.70 25.04 -14.90
N GLU A 471 -0.43 24.82 -14.61
CA GLU A 471 0.15 23.48 -14.48
C GLU A 471 -0.52 22.65 -13.39
N ARG A 472 -0.98 23.28 -12.30
CA ARG A 472 -1.77 22.61 -11.25
C ARG A 472 -3.12 22.10 -11.75
N THR A 473 -3.68 22.68 -12.82
CA THR A 473 -4.89 22.18 -13.48
C THR A 473 -4.61 20.97 -14.38
N GLY A 474 -3.35 20.54 -14.52
CA GLY A 474 -2.93 19.41 -15.35
C GLY A 474 -2.85 19.73 -16.84
N GLN A 475 -3.09 20.99 -17.23
CA GLN A 475 -2.82 21.52 -18.56
C GLN A 475 -1.54 22.35 -18.51
N THR A 476 -0.95 22.61 -19.66
CA THR A 476 0.23 23.49 -19.73
C THR A 476 -0.10 24.84 -20.32
N PRO A 477 0.71 25.88 -20.04
CA PRO A 477 0.42 27.23 -20.52
C PRO A 477 0.27 27.31 -22.03
N GLU A 478 1.11 26.60 -22.78
CA GLU A 478 1.06 26.58 -24.24
C GLU A 478 -0.23 25.90 -24.76
N GLU A 479 -0.63 24.77 -24.17
CA GLU A 479 -1.88 24.09 -24.51
C GLU A 479 -3.08 24.99 -24.24
N LEU A 480 -3.12 25.62 -23.05
CA LEU A 480 -4.20 26.54 -22.70
C LEU A 480 -4.26 27.73 -23.66
N ILE A 481 -3.11 28.31 -24.04
CA ILE A 481 -3.06 29.43 -24.97
C ILE A 481 -3.54 28.99 -26.37
N GLU A 482 -3.14 27.82 -26.85
CA GLU A 482 -3.60 27.26 -28.12
C GLU A 482 -5.11 26.96 -28.10
N GLU A 483 -5.62 26.35 -27.03
CA GLU A 483 -7.05 26.07 -26.83
C GLU A 483 -7.87 27.37 -26.79
N LEU A 484 -7.42 28.37 -26.02
CA LEU A 484 -8.09 29.66 -25.95
C LEU A 484 -8.07 30.39 -27.29
N ARG A 485 -6.95 30.33 -28.03
CA ARG A 485 -6.87 30.92 -29.37
C ARG A 485 -7.84 30.24 -30.32
N ALA A 486 -7.85 28.92 -30.39
CA ALA A 486 -8.77 28.16 -31.23
C ALA A 486 -10.23 28.42 -30.84
N TRP A 487 -10.52 28.54 -29.54
CA TRP A 487 -11.84 28.91 -29.03
C TRP A 487 -12.28 30.31 -29.47
N GLN A 488 -11.39 31.29 -29.40
CA GLN A 488 -11.68 32.66 -29.87
C GLN A 488 -11.92 32.71 -31.38
N GLU A 489 -11.15 31.95 -32.18
CA GLU A 489 -11.37 31.81 -33.62
C GLU A 489 -12.75 31.17 -33.91
N MET A 490 -13.11 30.08 -33.21
CA MET A 490 -14.43 29.45 -33.32
C MET A 490 -15.59 30.38 -32.93
N LEU A 491 -15.45 31.17 -31.87
CA LEU A 491 -16.45 32.15 -31.46
C LEU A 491 -16.64 33.25 -32.51
N ALA A 492 -15.53 33.75 -33.08
CA ALA A 492 -15.56 34.75 -34.13
C ALA A 492 -16.27 34.22 -35.39
N ASP A 493 -15.96 33.00 -35.82
CA ASP A 493 -16.60 32.34 -36.95
C ASP A 493 -18.09 32.09 -36.72
N ALA A 494 -18.48 31.79 -35.47
CA ALA A 494 -19.87 31.61 -35.07
C ALA A 494 -20.64 32.93 -34.85
N GLY A 495 -19.97 34.09 -34.92
CA GLY A 495 -20.57 35.39 -34.63
C GLY A 495 -20.99 35.59 -33.16
N ILE A 496 -20.40 34.83 -32.23
CA ILE A 496 -20.69 34.90 -30.79
C ILE A 496 -19.63 35.80 -30.16
N SER A 497 -20.05 36.89 -29.48
CA SER A 497 -19.11 37.71 -28.72
C SER A 497 -18.55 36.93 -27.53
N ALA A 498 -17.23 36.94 -27.36
CA ALA A 498 -16.60 36.36 -26.19
C ALA A 498 -17.13 37.04 -24.91
N GLY A 499 -17.64 36.26 -23.97
CA GLY A 499 -18.13 36.79 -22.69
C GLY A 499 -17.00 37.49 -21.94
N THR A 500 -17.09 38.81 -21.78
CA THR A 500 -16.23 39.58 -20.89
C THR A 500 -16.52 39.18 -19.43
N ALA A 501 -15.47 38.97 -18.64
CA ALA A 501 -15.61 38.70 -17.21
C ALA A 501 -16.45 39.80 -16.54
N PRO A 502 -17.36 39.47 -15.61
CA PRO A 502 -18.12 40.49 -14.89
C PRO A 502 -17.15 41.41 -14.14
N GLU A 503 -17.31 42.73 -14.32
CA GLU A 503 -16.57 43.74 -13.56
C GLU A 503 -16.69 43.41 -12.06
N ALA A 504 -15.54 43.41 -11.36
CA ALA A 504 -15.49 43.16 -9.93
C ALA A 504 -16.45 44.12 -9.22
N SER A 505 -17.54 43.59 -8.65
CA SER A 505 -18.45 44.39 -7.83
C SER A 505 -17.67 45.04 -6.70
N PRO A 506 -17.85 46.35 -6.45
CA PRO A 506 -17.14 47.03 -5.37
C PRO A 506 -17.49 46.36 -4.03
N ALA A 507 -16.46 46.16 -3.20
CA ALA A 507 -16.60 45.53 -1.89
C ALA A 507 -17.71 46.21 -1.07
N PRO A 508 -18.58 45.44 -0.37
CA PRO A 508 -19.63 46.04 0.44
C PRO A 508 -19.00 46.88 1.55
N GLN A 509 -19.37 48.16 1.60
CA GLN A 509 -19.02 49.05 2.70
C GLN A 509 -19.57 48.47 4.00
N SER A 510 -18.68 48.24 4.97
CA SER A 510 -19.07 47.88 6.33
C SER A 510 -19.97 48.97 6.90
N LYS A 511 -21.25 48.67 7.11
CA LYS A 511 -22.09 49.47 8.01
C LYS A 511 -21.50 49.31 9.41
N GLY A 512 -20.87 50.37 9.90
CA GLY A 512 -20.54 50.51 11.31
C GLY A 512 -21.84 50.42 12.12
N THR A 513 -21.88 49.47 13.03
CA THR A 513 -22.87 49.42 14.11
C THR A 513 -22.48 50.47 15.14
N ASP A 514 -23.13 51.64 15.08
CA ASP A 514 -23.29 52.50 16.24
C ASP A 514 -24.39 51.88 17.12
N ASP A 515 -23.98 51.08 18.10
CA ASP A 515 -24.79 50.83 19.30
C ASP A 515 -24.30 51.79 20.38
N ALA A 516 -24.98 52.93 20.51
CA ALA A 516 -24.94 53.80 21.66
C ALA A 516 -26.19 53.54 22.52
N ALA A 517 -25.94 53.40 23.81
CA ALA A 517 -26.85 53.02 24.88
C ALA A 517 -28.08 53.94 25.05
N ASP A 518 -29.20 53.32 25.40
CA ASP A 518 -30.04 53.68 26.56
C ASP A 518 -30.74 52.43 27.12
#